data_AF-F4JC32-F1
#
_entry.id   AF-F4JC32-F1
#
_cell.length_a   1.000
_cell.length_b   1.000
_cell.length_c   1.000
_cell.angle_alpha   90.00
_cell.angle_beta   90.00
_cell.angle_gamma   90.00
#
_symmetry.space_group_name_H-M   'P 1'
#
loop_
_entity.id
_entity.type
_entity.pdbx_description
1 polymer ?
#
loop_
_entity_poly.entity_id
_entity_poly.type
_entity_poly.pdbx_seq_one_letter_code
_entity_poly.pdbx_strand_id
1 'polypeptide(L)'
;MSPIFPLASLPFTQLCCAVVTEMAKSKNHTAHNQSAKAHKNGIKKPRRHRHTPTRGMDPKFLRNQRYARKHNVKSGENAGVEE
;
A
#
# COMPACT_ATOMS: atom_id res chain seq x y z
N MET A 1 -41.57 -24.86 55.86
CA MET A 1 -42.43 -24.49 54.73
C MET A 1 -41.58 -24.31 53.49
N SER A 2 -41.57 -25.31 52.64
CA SER A 2 -41.00 -25.30 51.30
C SER A 2 -41.95 -24.59 50.33
N PRO A 3 -41.47 -23.70 49.45
CA PRO A 3 -42.17 -23.40 48.20
C PRO A 3 -41.60 -24.24 47.05
N ILE A 4 -42.53 -25.02 46.51
CA ILE A 4 -42.49 -25.84 45.32
C ILE A 4 -42.31 -24.92 44.08
N PHE A 5 -41.27 -25.16 43.27
CA PHE A 5 -41.12 -24.54 41.95
C PHE A 5 -41.85 -25.41 40.90
N PRO A 6 -42.72 -24.84 40.05
CA PRO A 6 -43.37 -25.61 39.00
C PRO A 6 -42.41 -25.84 37.82
N LEU A 7 -42.30 -27.11 37.45
CA LEU A 7 -41.81 -27.56 36.15
C LEU A 7 -42.58 -26.85 35.02
N ALA A 8 -41.93 -25.91 34.34
CA ALA A 8 -42.42 -25.39 33.08
C ALA A 8 -41.95 -26.30 31.93
N SER A 9 -42.93 -26.91 31.30
CA SER A 9 -42.92 -27.69 30.08
C SER A 9 -42.09 -27.07 28.94
N LEU A 10 -41.22 -27.88 28.34
CA LEU A 10 -40.74 -27.68 26.97
C LEU A 10 -41.89 -27.94 25.97
N PRO A 11 -42.18 -27.05 25.02
CA PRO A 11 -42.75 -27.45 23.74
C PRO A 11 -41.63 -27.70 22.72
N PHE A 12 -41.48 -28.98 22.41
CA PHE A 12 -40.78 -29.54 21.27
C PHE A 12 -41.51 -29.16 19.96
N THR A 13 -41.30 -27.95 19.44
CA THR A 13 -41.68 -27.51 18.08
C THR A 13 -40.79 -26.30 17.75
N GLN A 14 -39.73 -26.41 16.96
CA GLN A 14 -39.81 -26.42 15.50
C GLN A 14 -38.45 -26.91 14.96
N LEU A 15 -38.33 -28.23 14.81
CA LEU A 15 -37.58 -28.79 13.70
C LEU A 15 -38.19 -28.23 12.40
N CYS A 16 -37.35 -27.96 11.40
CA CYS A 16 -37.71 -27.44 10.07
C CYS A 16 -37.73 -25.91 9.95
N CYS A 17 -36.57 -25.30 10.11
CA CYS A 17 -36.00 -24.54 9.00
C CYS A 17 -34.48 -24.65 9.07
N ALA A 18 -33.98 -25.87 8.85
CA ALA A 18 -32.76 -26.03 8.08
C ALA A 18 -33.08 -25.50 6.67
N VAL A 19 -33.20 -24.16 6.56
CA VAL A 19 -33.15 -23.50 5.27
C VAL A 19 -31.78 -23.88 4.79
N VAL A 20 -31.72 -24.71 3.77
CA VAL A 20 -30.53 -24.89 2.97
C VAL A 20 -30.21 -23.47 2.53
N THR A 21 -29.33 -22.79 3.27
CA THR A 21 -28.75 -21.55 2.79
C THR A 21 -27.83 -22.02 1.68
N GLU A 22 -28.42 -22.30 0.52
CA GLU A 22 -27.75 -22.06 -0.75
C GLU A 22 -26.98 -20.76 -0.53
N MET A 23 -25.64 -20.85 -0.51
CA MET A 23 -24.82 -19.66 -0.54
C MET A 23 -25.21 -18.92 -1.81
N ALA A 24 -26.07 -17.91 -1.67
CA ALA A 24 -26.41 -17.02 -2.77
C ALA A 24 -25.08 -16.50 -3.31
N LYS A 25 -24.75 -16.89 -4.54
CA LYS A 25 -23.44 -16.63 -5.14
C LYS A 25 -23.23 -15.12 -5.18
N SER A 26 -22.34 -14.61 -4.33
CA SER A 26 -21.92 -13.22 -4.37
C SER A 26 -21.08 -12.96 -5.61
N LYS A 27 -21.04 -11.70 -6.08
CA LYS A 27 -20.16 -11.32 -7.18
C LYS A 27 -18.69 -11.52 -6.80
N ASN A 28 -17.97 -12.35 -7.55
CA ASN A 28 -16.57 -12.71 -7.24
C ASN A 28 -15.56 -11.59 -7.55
N HIS A 29 -15.91 -10.60 -8.37
CA HIS A 29 -15.01 -9.50 -8.73
C HIS A 29 -15.76 -8.22 -9.13
N THR A 30 -15.28 -7.06 -8.70
CA THR A 30 -15.78 -5.75 -9.13
C THR A 30 -14.67 -4.68 -9.13
N ALA A 31 -14.60 -3.92 -10.23
CA ALA A 31 -13.73 -2.75 -10.37
C ALA A 31 -14.49 -1.41 -10.20
N HIS A 32 -15.80 -1.45 -9.94
CA HIS A 32 -16.70 -0.29 -10.07
C HIS A 32 -16.27 0.92 -9.22
N ASN A 33 -15.74 0.71 -8.01
CA ASN A 33 -15.40 1.79 -7.09
C ASN A 33 -13.88 2.02 -6.98
N GLN A 34 -13.08 1.40 -7.83
CA GLN A 34 -11.61 1.52 -7.74
C GLN A 34 -11.15 2.90 -8.20
N SER A 35 -11.63 3.35 -9.35
CA SER A 35 -11.28 4.66 -9.90
C SER A 35 -11.75 5.79 -8.97
N ALA A 36 -13.00 5.73 -8.49
CA ALA A 36 -13.53 6.73 -7.58
C ALA A 36 -12.70 6.84 -6.29
N LYS A 37 -12.28 5.72 -5.68
CA LYS A 37 -11.39 5.71 -4.51
C LYS A 37 -10.00 6.28 -4.83
N ALA A 38 -9.40 5.90 -5.96
CA ALA A 38 -8.08 6.39 -6.38
C ALA A 38 -8.05 7.91 -6.59
N HIS A 39 -9.17 8.49 -7.07
CA HIS A 39 -9.27 9.93 -7.31
C HIS A 39 -9.64 10.75 -6.06
N LYS A 40 -10.12 10.15 -4.95
CA LYS A 40 -10.42 10.89 -3.70
C LYS A 40 -9.21 11.66 -3.16
N ASN A 41 -8.04 11.03 -3.14
CA ASN A 41 -6.79 11.65 -2.70
C ASN A 41 -5.93 12.15 -3.88
N GLY A 42 -6.40 11.90 -5.10
CA GLY A 42 -5.70 12.12 -6.35
C GLY A 42 -4.54 11.15 -6.58
N ILE A 43 -4.28 10.81 -7.85
CA ILE A 43 -3.10 10.03 -8.24
C ILE A 43 -1.86 10.93 -8.13
N LYS A 44 -1.03 10.72 -7.11
CA LYS A 44 0.17 11.51 -6.88
C LYS A 44 1.28 11.09 -7.83
N LYS A 45 1.87 12.07 -8.53
CA LYS A 45 3.07 11.87 -9.35
C LYS A 45 4.31 11.75 -8.45
N PRO A 46 5.33 10.97 -8.84
CA PRO A 46 6.59 10.92 -8.09
C PRO A 46 7.23 12.32 -8.04
N ARG A 47 7.84 12.66 -6.90
CA ARG A 47 8.50 13.96 -6.73
C ARG A 47 9.77 14.01 -7.59
N ARG A 48 9.88 15.03 -8.44
CA ARG A 48 11.10 15.31 -9.20
C ARG A 48 12.11 16.00 -8.28
N HIS A 49 13.25 15.35 -8.05
CA HIS A 49 14.38 15.90 -7.31
C HIS A 49 15.39 16.52 -8.29
N ARG A 50 16.22 17.47 -7.83
CA ARG A 50 17.28 18.10 -8.67
C ARG A 50 18.27 17.06 -9.20
N HIS A 51 18.58 16.05 -8.39
CA HIS A 51 19.45 14.95 -8.75
C HIS A 51 18.67 13.63 -8.63
N THR A 52 18.65 12.86 -9.72
CA THR A 52 18.07 11.52 -9.74
C THR A 52 19.10 10.50 -9.24
N PRO A 53 18.65 9.37 -8.64
CA PRO A 53 19.56 8.32 -8.23
C PRO A 53 20.25 7.69 -9.45
N THR A 54 21.56 7.49 -9.39
CA THR A 54 22.37 6.89 -10.47
C THR A 54 22.41 5.35 -10.41
N ARG A 55 21.44 4.72 -9.74
CA ARG A 55 21.35 3.26 -9.65
C ARG A 55 20.92 2.69 -11.01
N GLY A 56 21.60 1.65 -11.48
CA GLY A 56 21.35 1.04 -12.80
C GLY A 56 22.04 1.74 -13.98
N MET A 57 22.90 2.74 -13.72
CA MET A 57 23.72 3.36 -14.76
C MET A 57 24.97 2.53 -15.06
N ASP A 58 25.52 2.66 -16.28
CA ASP A 58 26.77 2.01 -16.69
C ASP A 58 27.91 2.25 -15.68
N PRO A 59 28.51 1.18 -15.12
CA PRO A 59 29.66 1.27 -14.24
C PRO A 59 30.85 2.05 -14.81
N LYS A 60 31.08 2.04 -16.13
CA LYS A 60 32.21 2.79 -16.73
C LYS A 60 32.00 4.29 -16.60
N PHE A 61 30.80 4.77 -16.89
CA PHE A 61 30.45 6.18 -16.69
C PHE A 61 30.54 6.57 -15.22
N LEU A 62 30.08 5.72 -14.29
CA LEU A 62 30.15 6.02 -12.85
C LEU A 62 31.60 6.11 -12.35
N ARG A 63 32.51 5.28 -12.87
CA ARG A 63 33.95 5.38 -12.57
C ARG A 63 34.52 6.70 -13.09
N ASN A 64 34.24 7.06 -14.33
CA ASN A 64 34.68 8.33 -14.91
C ASN A 64 34.15 9.54 -14.13
N GLN A 65 32.86 9.57 -13.81
CA GLN A 65 32.25 10.66 -13.06
C GLN A 65 32.85 10.82 -11.66
N ARG A 66 33.32 9.74 -11.02
CA ARG A 66 34.04 9.81 -9.74
C ARG A 66 35.41 10.45 -9.90
N TYR A 67 36.18 10.06 -10.92
CA TYR A 67 37.50 10.64 -11.18
C TYR A 67 37.41 12.11 -11.61
N ALA A 68 36.51 12.44 -12.54
CA ALA A 68 36.30 13.82 -12.98
C ALA A 68 35.93 14.74 -11.80
N ARG A 69 34.98 14.32 -10.95
CA ARG A 69 34.64 15.09 -9.74
C ARG A 69 35.84 15.28 -8.83
N LYS A 70 36.63 14.21 -8.57
CA LYS A 70 37.80 14.27 -7.69
C LYS A 70 38.83 15.33 -8.13
N HIS A 71 39.08 15.45 -9.42
CA HIS A 71 40.06 16.43 -9.95
C HIS A 71 39.45 17.83 -10.13
N ASN A 72 38.15 17.93 -10.43
CA ASN A 72 37.48 19.23 -10.57
C ASN A 72 37.33 19.99 -9.25
N VAL A 73 37.15 19.32 -8.10
CA VAL A 73 37.06 20.03 -6.80
C VAL A 73 38.39 20.73 -6.49
N LYS A 74 39.50 20.04 -6.77
CA LYS A 74 40.85 20.56 -6.52
C LYS A 74 41.20 21.75 -7.43
N SER A 75 40.69 21.78 -8.66
CA SER A 75 40.82 22.95 -9.54
C SER A 75 39.86 24.08 -9.17
N GLY A 76 38.65 23.77 -8.68
CA GLY A 76 37.66 24.77 -8.28
C GLY A 76 38.03 25.57 -7.02
N GLU A 77 38.70 24.93 -6.06
CA GLU A 77 39.26 25.60 -4.88
C GLU A 77 40.39 26.58 -5.25
N ASN A 78 41.15 26.30 -6.32
CA ASN A 78 42.19 27.21 -6.83
C ASN A 78 41.64 28.30 -7.77
N ALA A 79 40.47 28.10 -8.37
CA ALA A 79 39.85 29.06 -9.29
C ALA A 79 38.96 30.10 -8.59
N GLY A 80 38.57 29.87 -7.32
CA GLY A 80 37.77 30.81 -6.52
C GLY A 80 38.59 31.76 -5.64
N VAL A 81 39.92 31.77 -5.78
CA VAL A 81 40.85 32.66 -5.03
C VAL A 81 41.33 33.84 -5.90
N GLU A 82 40.99 33.83 -7.19
CA GLU A 82 41.29 34.91 -8.15
C GLU A 82 40.02 35.77 -8.42
N GLU A 83 39.28 36.14 -7.36
CA GLU A 83 38.32 37.25 -7.35
C GLU A 83 38.44 38.04 -6.04
#